data_AF-A0A6G4WLZ0-F1
#
_entry.id   AF-A0A6G4WLZ0-F1
#
_cell.length_a   1.000
_cell.length_b   1.000
_cell.length_c   1.000
_cell.angle_alpha   90.00
_cell.angle_beta   90.00
_cell.angle_gamma   90.00
#
_symmetry.space_group_name_H-M   'P 1'
#
loop_
_entity.id
_entity.type
_entity.pdbx_description
1 polymer ?
#
loop_
_entity_poly.entity_id
_entity_poly.type
_entity_poly.pdbx_seq_one_letter_code
_entity_poly.pdbx_strand_id
1 'polypeptide(L)'
;MAIDHHGLEMSRLAKTAIVADWPVALDHVNVCVSPEAVGENCGRCEKCLRTMLALIALGKLNASAAFPRRDFRAADLTNLEIGNAYQASCYRDLLLPLRDRGRSDLAAVLERKLAPPTRLSRLVRTARTTLRPVKSVFKAAISR
;
A
#
# COMPACT_ATOMS: atom_id res chain seq x y z
N MET A 1 15.17 32.27 0.71
CA MET A 1 14.65 31.06 0.02
C MET A 1 13.44 30.59 0.79
N ALA A 2 12.25 30.62 0.17
CA ALA A 2 11.01 30.16 0.78
C ALA A 2 10.65 28.78 0.20
N ILE A 3 10.18 27.88 1.06
CA ILE A 3 9.63 26.58 0.64
C ILE A 3 8.12 26.76 0.54
N ASP A 4 7.56 26.50 -0.65
CA ASP A 4 6.11 26.43 -0.86
C ASP A 4 5.68 24.96 -1.00
N HIS A 5 4.59 24.59 -0.35
CA HIS A 5 4.08 23.22 -0.30
C HIS A 5 2.74 23.14 -1.02
N HIS A 6 2.72 22.54 -2.21
CA HIS A 6 1.49 22.33 -2.95
C HIS A 6 0.78 21.01 -2.59
N GLY A 7 -0.53 21.09 -2.35
CA GLY A 7 -1.41 19.94 -2.14
C GLY A 7 -1.36 19.35 -0.73
N LEU A 8 -1.01 20.11 0.31
CA LEU A 8 -1.03 19.63 1.71
C LEU A 8 -2.45 19.29 2.19
N GLU A 9 -3.43 20.02 1.69
CA GLU A 9 -4.86 19.88 1.94
C GLU A 9 -5.47 18.63 1.31
N MET A 10 -4.77 18.01 0.35
CA MET A 10 -5.28 16.87 -0.41
C MET A 10 -4.93 15.54 0.24
N SER A 11 -5.93 14.67 0.35
CA SER A 11 -5.71 13.28 0.71
C SER A 11 -4.86 12.56 -0.35
N ARG A 12 -4.29 11.40 0.02
CA ARG A 12 -3.56 10.59 -0.95
C ARG A 12 -4.45 10.08 -2.09
N LEU A 13 -5.70 9.75 -1.79
CA LEU A 13 -6.68 9.36 -2.81
C LEU A 13 -6.94 10.51 -3.79
N ALA A 14 -7.12 11.74 -3.29
CA ALA A 14 -7.37 12.91 -4.13
C ALA A 14 -6.17 13.22 -5.06
N LYS A 15 -4.93 13.09 -4.56
CA LYS A 15 -3.72 13.21 -5.42
C LYS A 15 -3.65 12.11 -6.48
N THR A 16 -4.00 10.88 -6.11
CA THR A 16 -4.04 9.77 -7.08
C THR A 16 -5.11 9.99 -8.14
N ALA A 17 -6.25 10.61 -7.80
CA ALA A 17 -7.30 10.94 -8.77
C ALA A 17 -6.78 11.90 -9.87
N ILE A 18 -6.04 12.96 -9.50
CA ILE A 18 -5.42 13.87 -10.46
C ILE A 18 -4.51 13.12 -11.43
N VAL A 19 -3.62 12.26 -10.92
CA VAL A 19 -2.72 11.46 -11.77
C VAL A 19 -3.51 10.48 -12.65
N ALA A 20 -4.59 9.89 -12.12
CA ALA A 20 -5.40 8.91 -12.84
C ALA A 20 -6.28 9.50 -13.96
N ASP A 21 -6.42 10.83 -14.00
CA ASP A 21 -7.06 11.55 -15.12
C ASP A 21 -6.07 12.04 -16.17
N TRP A 22 -4.76 11.79 -15.98
CA TRP A 22 -3.73 12.08 -16.97
C TRP A 22 -3.13 10.77 -17.52
N PRO A 23 -3.53 10.31 -18.73
CA PRO A 23 -3.14 8.99 -19.24
C PRO A 23 -1.62 8.75 -19.27
N VAL A 24 -0.86 9.71 -19.77
CA VAL A 24 0.61 9.61 -19.83
C VAL A 24 1.21 9.44 -18.44
N ALA A 25 0.75 10.22 -17.45
CA ALA A 25 1.24 10.09 -16.09
C ALA A 25 0.78 8.78 -15.43
N LEU A 26 -0.46 8.34 -15.68
CA LEU A 26 -1.01 7.09 -15.14
C LEU A 26 -0.25 5.86 -15.64
N ASP A 27 0.23 5.88 -16.89
CA ASP A 27 1.00 4.76 -17.46
C ASP A 27 2.45 4.73 -16.99
N HIS A 28 3.00 5.86 -16.54
CA HIS A 28 4.40 5.98 -16.14
C HIS A 28 4.61 6.22 -14.64
N VAL A 29 3.55 6.20 -13.83
CA VAL A 29 3.66 6.45 -12.39
C VAL A 29 4.51 5.38 -11.72
N ASN A 30 5.64 5.77 -11.13
CA ASN A 30 6.46 4.87 -10.31
C ASN A 30 6.35 5.28 -8.83
N VAL A 31 5.82 4.37 -8.01
CA VAL A 31 5.65 4.56 -6.56
C VAL A 31 6.55 3.64 -5.75
N CYS A 32 7.20 2.67 -6.41
CA CYS A 32 7.96 1.64 -5.75
C CYS A 32 9.33 2.17 -5.35
N VAL A 33 9.79 1.69 -4.20
CA VAL A 33 11.16 1.94 -3.70
C VAL A 33 11.89 0.62 -3.42
N SER A 34 11.35 -0.49 -3.93
CA SER A 34 12.00 -1.78 -3.77
C SER A 34 13.24 -1.80 -4.66
N PRO A 35 14.43 -2.13 -4.12
CA PRO A 35 15.62 -2.29 -4.95
C PRO A 35 15.50 -3.44 -5.95
N GLU A 36 14.59 -4.39 -5.69
CA GLU A 36 14.33 -5.55 -6.56
C GLU A 36 13.52 -5.21 -7.82
N ALA A 37 12.91 -4.01 -7.88
CA ALA A 37 12.09 -3.57 -9.00
C ALA A 37 12.70 -2.29 -9.60
N VAL A 38 13.82 -2.47 -10.30
CA VAL A 38 14.61 -1.37 -10.87
C VAL A 38 13.78 -0.62 -11.90
N GLY A 39 13.34 0.59 -11.55
CA GLY A 39 12.57 1.44 -12.46
C GLY A 39 11.10 1.05 -12.65
N GLU A 40 10.59 0.03 -11.94
CA GLU A 40 9.24 -0.51 -12.14
C GLU A 40 8.48 -0.68 -10.82
N ASN A 41 7.14 -0.75 -10.90
CA ASN A 41 6.33 -1.07 -9.73
C ASN A 41 6.31 -2.58 -9.48
N CYS A 42 6.78 -3.02 -8.31
CA CYS A 42 6.77 -4.46 -7.97
C CYS A 42 5.37 -5.07 -7.77
N GLY A 43 4.33 -4.24 -7.58
CA GLY A 43 2.94 -4.69 -7.37
C GLY A 43 2.64 -5.36 -6.03
N ARG A 44 3.63 -5.47 -5.13
CA ARG A 44 3.54 -6.27 -3.88
C ARG A 44 3.91 -5.51 -2.61
N CYS A 45 4.67 -4.41 -2.71
CA CYS A 45 5.05 -3.61 -1.55
C CYS A 45 3.89 -2.70 -1.10
N GLU A 46 3.94 -2.20 0.14
CA GLU A 46 2.89 -1.34 0.71
C GLU A 46 2.54 -0.15 -0.20
N LYS A 47 3.53 0.53 -0.79
CA LYS A 47 3.30 1.66 -1.70
C LYS A 47 2.59 1.25 -2.99
N CYS A 48 2.99 0.12 -3.57
CA CYS A 48 2.32 -0.45 -4.75
C CYS A 48 0.89 -0.84 -4.39
N LEU A 49 0.68 -1.62 -3.33
CA LEU A 49 -0.64 -2.08 -2.91
C LEU A 49 -1.57 -0.90 -2.60
N ARG A 50 -1.10 0.12 -1.87
CA ARG A 50 -1.88 1.34 -1.59
C ARG A 50 -2.32 2.05 -2.86
N THR A 51 -1.40 2.20 -3.81
CA THR A 51 -1.68 2.92 -5.06
C THR A 51 -2.62 2.12 -5.96
N MET A 52 -2.41 0.81 -6.07
CA MET A 52 -3.32 -0.09 -6.81
C MET A 52 -4.72 -0.09 -6.18
N LEU A 53 -4.84 -0.15 -4.85
CA LEU A 53 -6.12 -0.04 -4.15
C LEU A 53 -6.80 1.31 -4.41
N ALA A 54 -6.06 2.42 -4.39
CA ALA A 54 -6.60 3.73 -4.74
C ALA A 54 -7.09 3.76 -6.20
N LEU A 55 -6.34 3.18 -7.14
CA LEU A 55 -6.77 3.08 -8.54
C LEU A 55 -7.98 2.15 -8.72
N ILE A 56 -8.14 1.10 -7.92
CA ILE A 56 -9.36 0.28 -7.89
C ILE A 56 -10.53 1.10 -7.36
N ALA A 57 -10.31 1.81 -6.25
CA ALA A 57 -11.28 2.69 -5.60
C ALA A 57 -11.74 3.83 -6.53
N LEU A 58 -10.90 4.22 -7.51
CA LEU A 58 -11.20 5.18 -8.57
C LEU A 58 -11.70 4.53 -9.88
N GLY A 59 -11.60 3.21 -10.03
CA GLY A 59 -11.94 2.45 -11.25
C GLY A 59 -10.97 2.66 -12.41
N LYS A 60 -9.73 3.01 -12.11
CA LYS A 60 -8.70 3.39 -13.08
C LYS A 60 -7.55 2.36 -13.18
N LEU A 61 -7.53 1.32 -12.34
CA LEU A 61 -6.44 0.33 -12.37
C LEU A 61 -6.33 -0.39 -13.73
N ASN A 62 -7.47 -0.72 -14.35
CA ASN A 62 -7.48 -1.39 -15.65
C ASN A 62 -6.98 -0.48 -16.80
N ALA A 63 -6.99 0.83 -16.60
CA ALA A 63 -6.52 1.81 -17.57
C ALA A 63 -5.02 2.14 -17.42
N SER A 64 -4.30 1.53 -16.47
CA SER A 64 -2.88 1.79 -16.22
C SER A 64 -2.00 0.66 -16.76
N ALA A 65 -0.90 1.04 -17.41
CA ALA A 65 0.23 0.16 -17.74
C ALA A 65 1.31 0.11 -16.65
N ALA A 66 1.25 0.97 -15.64
CA ALA A 66 2.33 1.14 -14.66
C ALA A 66 2.51 -0.01 -13.67
N PHE A 67 1.55 -0.94 -13.58
CA PHE A 67 1.58 -2.05 -12.62
C PHE A 67 1.61 -3.40 -13.33
N PRO A 68 2.34 -4.40 -12.79
CA PRO A 68 2.59 -5.68 -13.47
C PRO A 68 1.36 -6.57 -13.57
N ARG A 69 0.28 -6.22 -12.86
CA ARG A 69 -0.98 -6.98 -12.86
C ARG A 69 -2.15 -6.09 -12.50
N ARG A 70 -3.34 -6.51 -12.96
CA ARG A 70 -4.62 -5.81 -12.76
C ARG A 70 -5.64 -6.65 -11.97
N ASP A 71 -5.38 -7.94 -11.80
CA ASP A 71 -6.27 -8.92 -11.17
C ASP A 71 -6.20 -8.90 -9.63
N PHE A 72 -6.48 -7.78 -8.99
CA PHE A 72 -6.28 -7.61 -7.55
C PHE A 72 -7.33 -8.34 -6.69
N ARG A 73 -6.88 -9.25 -5.83
CA ARG A 73 -7.70 -10.10 -4.93
C ARG A 73 -7.48 -9.75 -3.47
N ALA A 74 -8.44 -10.03 -2.60
CA ALA A 74 -8.31 -9.88 -1.14
C ALA A 74 -7.07 -10.59 -0.55
N ALA A 75 -6.69 -11.75 -1.11
CA ALA A 75 -5.51 -12.51 -0.69
C ALA A 75 -4.19 -11.75 -0.89
N ASP A 76 -4.13 -10.80 -1.82
CA ASP A 76 -2.94 -9.98 -2.09
C ASP A 76 -2.61 -9.04 -0.92
N LEU A 77 -3.60 -8.78 -0.05
CA LEU A 77 -3.44 -7.96 1.14
C LEU A 77 -2.95 -8.75 2.36
N THR A 78 -2.70 -10.06 2.24
CA THR A 78 -2.32 -10.91 3.40
C THR A 78 -1.16 -10.30 4.19
N ASN A 79 -0.08 -9.93 3.49
CA ASN A 79 1.13 -9.38 4.07
C ASN A 79 1.14 -7.84 4.18
N LEU A 80 0.02 -7.17 3.88
CA LEU A 80 -0.06 -5.72 4.04
C LEU A 80 -0.02 -5.36 5.53
N GLU A 81 0.98 -4.56 5.92
CA GLU A 81 1.08 -3.98 7.26
C GLU A 81 0.77 -2.47 7.21
N ILE A 82 -0.09 -2.00 8.12
CA ILE A 82 -0.39 -0.58 8.32
C ILE A 82 0.39 -0.14 9.56
N GLY A 83 1.57 0.45 9.34
CA GLY A 83 2.56 0.71 10.38
C GLY A 83 2.44 2.07 11.07
N ASN A 84 1.70 3.03 10.51
CA ASN A 84 1.57 4.37 11.10
C ASN A 84 0.22 5.05 10.79
N ALA A 85 -0.03 6.17 11.47
CA ALA A 85 -1.26 6.95 11.35
C ALA A 85 -1.49 7.49 9.93
N TYR A 86 -0.43 7.88 9.24
CA TYR A 86 -0.50 8.37 7.86
C TYR A 86 -0.98 7.27 6.91
N GLN A 87 -0.38 6.08 6.97
CA GLN A 87 -0.85 4.92 6.20
C GLN A 87 -2.31 4.59 6.54
N ALA A 88 -2.67 4.60 7.84
CA ALA A 88 -4.03 4.32 8.28
C ALA A 88 -5.05 5.33 7.71
N SER A 89 -4.71 6.62 7.66
CA SER A 89 -5.53 7.64 6.98
C SER A 89 -5.69 7.33 5.50
N CYS A 90 -4.60 7.01 4.80
CA CYS A 90 -4.67 6.69 3.38
C CYS A 90 -5.58 5.50 3.08
N TYR A 91 -5.57 4.44 3.92
CA TYR A 91 -6.45 3.28 3.74
C TYR A 91 -7.90 3.54 4.16
N ARG A 92 -8.13 4.40 5.16
CA ARG A 92 -9.49 4.81 5.56
C ARG A 92 -10.21 5.51 4.41
N ASP A 93 -9.52 6.36 3.66
CA ASP A 93 -10.08 7.06 2.50
C ASP A 93 -10.54 6.11 1.39
N LEU A 94 -10.09 4.85 1.39
CA LEU A 94 -10.44 3.87 0.37
C LEU A 94 -11.69 3.06 0.72
N LEU A 95 -12.14 3.05 1.98
CA LEU A 95 -13.18 2.12 2.45
C LEU A 95 -14.51 2.31 1.73
N LEU A 96 -15.01 3.56 1.68
CA LEU A 96 -16.28 3.85 0.99
C LEU A 96 -16.15 3.69 -0.54
N PRO A 97 -15.15 4.29 -1.22
CA PRO A 97 -15.09 4.17 -2.68
C PRO A 97 -14.82 2.75 -3.18
N LEU A 98 -14.14 1.89 -2.39
CA LEU A 98 -14.03 0.46 -2.70
C LEU A 98 -15.39 -0.24 -2.63
N ARG A 99 -16.21 0.05 -1.61
CA ARG A 99 -17.58 -0.50 -1.49
C ARG A 99 -18.46 -0.05 -2.64
N ASP A 100 -18.41 1.24 -2.98
CA ASP A 100 -19.17 1.82 -4.11
C ASP A 100 -18.77 1.17 -5.45
N ARG A 101 -17.54 0.64 -5.54
CA ARG A 101 -17.05 -0.13 -6.69
C ARG A 101 -17.36 -1.62 -6.65
N GLY A 102 -18.16 -2.08 -5.69
CA GLY A 102 -18.46 -3.50 -5.49
C GLY A 102 -17.28 -4.32 -4.94
N ARG A 103 -16.22 -3.66 -4.44
CA ARG A 103 -15.03 -4.31 -3.85
C ARG A 103 -15.10 -4.36 -2.33
N SER A 104 -16.27 -4.78 -1.82
CA SER A 104 -16.50 -5.00 -0.39
C SER A 104 -15.56 -6.07 0.20
N ASP A 105 -15.07 -7.00 -0.63
CA ASP A 105 -14.03 -7.98 -0.27
C ASP A 105 -12.74 -7.29 0.20
N LEU A 106 -12.30 -6.25 -0.51
CA LEU A 106 -11.10 -5.48 -0.17
C LEU A 106 -11.35 -4.56 1.02
N ALA A 107 -12.48 -3.85 1.02
CA ALA A 107 -12.84 -2.95 2.11
C ALA A 107 -12.88 -3.70 3.46
N ALA A 108 -13.48 -4.90 3.50
CA ALA A 108 -13.53 -5.71 4.71
C ALA A 108 -12.14 -6.14 5.22
N VAL A 109 -11.19 -6.43 4.33
CA VAL A 109 -9.80 -6.72 4.75
C VAL A 109 -9.14 -5.49 5.35
N LEU A 110 -9.32 -4.32 4.74
CA LEU A 110 -8.75 -3.07 5.23
C LEU A 110 -9.34 -2.69 6.59
N GLU A 111 -10.65 -2.84 6.81
CA GLU A 111 -11.28 -2.60 8.11
C GLU A 111 -10.69 -3.47 9.21
N ARG A 112 -10.50 -4.77 8.95
CA ARG A 112 -9.86 -5.67 9.91
C ARG A 112 -8.41 -5.26 10.23
N LYS A 113 -7.68 -4.75 9.24
CA LYS A 113 -6.29 -4.27 9.42
C LYS A 113 -6.21 -2.90 10.10
N LEU A 114 -7.24 -2.07 9.96
CA LEU A 114 -7.37 -0.76 10.59
C LEU A 114 -7.95 -0.82 12.01
N ALA A 115 -8.60 -1.93 12.37
CA ALA A 115 -9.19 -2.12 13.68
C ALA A 115 -8.12 -2.00 14.79
N PRO A 116 -8.47 -1.39 15.94
CA PRO A 116 -7.56 -1.29 17.06
C PRO A 116 -7.08 -2.68 17.52
N PRO A 117 -5.82 -2.82 17.95
CA PRO A 117 -5.28 -4.12 18.33
C PRO A 117 -6.02 -4.66 19.57
N THR A 118 -6.57 -5.86 19.41
CA THR A 118 -7.20 -6.63 20.50
C THR A 118 -6.18 -7.00 21.59
N ARG A 119 -6.65 -7.35 22.79
CA ARG A 119 -5.77 -7.81 23.88
C ARG A 119 -4.88 -8.97 23.45
N LEU A 120 -5.43 -9.91 22.68
CA LEU A 120 -4.68 -11.04 22.13
C LEU A 120 -3.64 -10.60 21.10
N SER A 121 -3.98 -9.70 20.17
CA SER A 121 -3.01 -9.24 19.17
C SER A 121 -1.86 -8.43 19.78
N ARG A 122 -2.12 -7.70 20.88
CA ARG A 122 -1.07 -7.06 21.69
C ARG A 122 -0.11 -8.08 22.29
N LEU A 123 -0.63 -9.13 22.92
CA LEU A 123 0.18 -10.20 23.52
C LEU A 123 1.03 -10.93 22.46
N VAL A 124 0.44 -11.29 21.33
CA VAL A 124 1.14 -11.93 20.21
C VAL A 124 2.22 -11.02 19.63
N ARG A 125 1.96 -9.71 19.52
CA ARG A 125 2.96 -8.74 19.04
C ARG A 125 4.14 -8.64 20.01
N THR A 126 3.87 -8.55 21.32
CA THR A 126 4.91 -8.57 22.35
C THR A 126 5.74 -9.85 22.29
N ALA A 127 5.09 -11.01 22.13
CA ALA A 127 5.77 -12.29 21.96
C ALA A 127 6.59 -12.38 20.66
N ARG A 128 6.10 -11.82 19.54
CA ARG A 128 6.85 -11.74 18.27
C ARG A 128 8.05 -10.79 18.33
N THR A 129 7.96 -9.73 19.12
CA THR A 129 9.10 -8.82 19.34
C THR A 129 10.17 -9.47 20.23
N THR A 130 9.79 -10.28 21.21
CA THR A 130 10.74 -11.01 22.07
C THR A 130 11.31 -12.26 21.40
N LEU A 131 10.52 -12.95 20.55
CA LEU A 131 10.92 -14.15 19.82
C LEU A 131 11.41 -13.86 18.39
N ARG A 132 11.68 -12.60 18.04
CA ARG A 132 12.15 -12.23 16.70
C ARG A 132 13.49 -12.94 16.49
N PRO A 133 13.64 -13.86 15.50
CA PRO A 133 14.95 -14.38 15.19
C PRO A 133 15.77 -13.20 14.70
N VAL A 134 16.90 -12.94 15.34
CA VAL A 134 17.88 -11.96 14.92
C VAL A 134 18.43 -12.43 13.57
N LYS A 135 17.77 -12.05 12.47
CA LYS A 135 18.24 -12.31 11.10
C LYS A 135 19.48 -11.47 10.73
N SER A 136 20.22 -10.94 11.71
CA SER A 136 21.38 -10.06 11.51
C SER A 136 22.72 -10.64 12.00
N VAL A 137 22.86 -11.95 12.24
CA VAL A 137 24.15 -12.52 12.66
C VAL A 137 24.79 -13.48 11.63
N PHE A 138 24.09 -13.92 10.57
CA PHE A 138 24.71 -14.75 9.52
C PHE A 138 24.63 -14.09 8.13
N LYS A 139 25.49 -13.09 7.92
CA LYS A 139 25.99 -12.71 6.58
C LYS A 139 27.52 -12.66 6.59
N ALA A 140 28.13 -13.64 7.26
CA ALA A 140 29.54 -13.97 7.17
C ALA A 140 29.63 -15.48 6.88
N ALA A 141 30.49 -15.86 5.94
CA ALA A 141 30.67 -17.21 5.36
C ALA A 141 29.60 -17.62 4.32
N ILE A 142 29.81 -17.18 3.08
CA ILE A 142 30.13 -18.05 1.92
C ILE A 142 30.42 -17.07 0.76
N SER A 143 31.69 -16.66 0.70
CA SER A 143 32.36 -16.14 -0.48
C SER A 143 33.63 -16.99 -0.56
N ARG A 144 33.61 -17.95 -1.48
CA ARG A 144 34.78 -18.58 -2.07
C ARG A 144 34.53 -18.61 -3.56
#